data_AF-A0A0G1KPR4-F1
#
_entry.id   AF-A0A0G1KPR4-F1
#
_cell.length_a   1.000
_cell.length_b   1.000
_cell.length_c   1.000
_cell.angle_alpha   90.00
_cell.angle_beta   90.00
_cell.angle_gamma   90.00
#
_symmetry.space_group_name_H-M   'P 1'
#
loop_
_entity.id
_entity.type
_entity.pdbx_description
1 polymer ?
#
loop_
_entity_poly.entity_id
_entity_poly.type
_entity_poly.pdbx_seq_one_letter_code
_entity_poly.pdbx_strand_id
1 'polypeptide(L)' 'MNTQTSEVTDEEIRKLVVARLHSFPAGRKISIGNDGEFTKDELIKSVEKDDRIGKKIIQVQLSYLQSLKEQRFLEE' A
#
# COMPACT_ATOMS: atom_id res chain seq x y z
N MET A 1 -22.56 8.50 20.46
CA MET A 1 -21.36 8.95 19.72
C MET A 1 -21.71 8.95 18.25
N ASN A 2 -21.84 10.12 17.63
CA ASN A 2 -22.03 10.22 16.18
C ASN A 2 -20.69 9.90 15.52
N THR A 3 -20.53 8.69 15.01
CA THR A 3 -19.45 8.41 14.05
C THR A 3 -19.85 9.04 12.73
N GLN A 4 -19.49 10.31 12.52
CA GLN A 4 -19.43 10.87 11.19
C GLN A 4 -18.35 10.07 10.45
N THR A 5 -18.77 9.19 9.55
CA THR A 5 -17.87 8.51 8.63
C THR A 5 -17.35 9.55 7.67
N SER A 6 -16.19 10.16 7.97
CA SER A 6 -15.44 10.90 6.97
C SER A 6 -15.07 9.91 5.86
N GLU A 7 -15.58 10.12 4.65
CA GLU A 7 -15.21 9.31 3.50
C GLU A 7 -13.70 9.41 3.30
N VAL A 8 -13.01 8.27 3.28
CA VAL A 8 -11.58 8.21 3.03
C VAL A 8 -11.36 8.47 1.54
N THR A 9 -10.60 9.52 1.23
CA THR A 9 -10.30 9.92 -0.14
C THR A 9 -9.18 9.08 -0.75
N ASP A 10 -9.14 8.99 -2.08
CA ASP A 10 -8.03 8.35 -2.81
C ASP A 10 -6.67 8.98 -2.48
N GLU A 11 -6.64 10.30 -2.22
CA GLU A 11 -5.42 10.99 -1.84
C GLU A 11 -4.93 10.55 -0.44
N GLU A 12 -5.83 10.37 0.52
CA GLU A 12 -5.50 9.85 1.84
C GLU A 12 -5.01 8.41 1.77
N ILE A 13 -5.62 7.58 0.92
CA ILE A 13 -5.15 6.21 0.64
C ILE A 13 -3.72 6.24 0.08
N ARG A 14 -3.44 7.08 -0.92
CA ARG A 14 -2.10 7.22 -1.49
C ARG A 14 -1.09 7.68 -0.43
N LYS A 15 -1.42 8.69 0.37
CA LYS A 15 -0.57 9.17 1.48
C LYS A 15 -0.27 8.08 2.49
N LEU A 16 -1.27 7.28 2.87
CA LEU A 16 -1.09 6.13 3.76
C LEU A 16 -0.11 5.11 3.15
N VAL A 17 -0.28 4.77 1.88
CA VAL A 17 0.59 3.80 1.19
C VAL A 17 2.03 4.33 1.09
N VAL A 18 2.21 5.61 0.73
CA VAL A 18 3.54 6.26 0.69
C VAL A 18 4.20 6.24 2.08
N ALA A 19 3.47 6.61 3.13
CA ALA A 19 4.00 6.57 4.51
C ALA A 19 4.45 5.16 4.91
N ARG A 20 3.68 4.12 4.53
CA ARG A 20 4.07 2.73 4.75
C ARG A 20 5.30 2.33 3.93
N LEU A 21 5.42 2.75 2.67
CA LEU A 21 6.62 2.46 1.87
C LEU A 21 7.88 3.12 2.45
N HIS A 22 7.77 4.30 3.06
CA HIS A 22 8.90 4.96 3.71
C HIS A 22 9.50 4.15 4.88
N SER A 23 8.69 3.35 5.59
CA SER A 23 9.15 2.51 6.70
C SER A 23 9.96 1.30 6.23
N PHE A 24 9.98 1.01 4.93
CA PHE A 24 10.76 -0.11 4.40
C PHE A 24 12.26 0.23 4.44
N PRO A 25 13.12 -0.76 4.70
CA PRO A 25 14.56 -0.54 4.76
C PRO A 25 15.09 -0.05 3.41
N ALA A 26 16.00 0.93 3.46
CA ALA A 26 16.71 1.38 2.27
C ALA A 26 17.61 0.25 1.72
N GLY A 27 17.86 0.27 0.41
CA GLY A 27 18.73 -0.70 -0.25
C GLY A 27 18.13 -2.09 -0.48
N ARG A 28 16.86 -2.33 -0.12
CA ARG A 28 16.14 -3.54 -0.50
C ARG A 28 15.20 -3.28 -1.67
N LYS A 29 15.04 -4.31 -2.50
CA LYS A 29 14.04 -4.35 -3.56
C LYS A 29 12.85 -5.19 -3.12
N ILE A 30 11.69 -4.83 -3.63
CA ILE A 30 10.41 -5.50 -3.44
C ILE A 30 10.03 -6.09 -4.78
N SER A 31 9.84 -7.40 -4.82
CA SER A 31 9.34 -8.10 -6.00
C SER A 31 7.82 -7.92 -6.11
N ILE A 32 7.36 -7.48 -7.28
CA ILE A 32 5.94 -7.28 -7.59
C ILE A 32 5.49 -8.34 -8.59
N GLY A 33 5.50 -9.61 -8.17
CA GLY A 33 5.17 -10.74 -9.04
C GLY A 33 5.98 -10.71 -10.35
N ASN A 34 5.29 -10.85 -11.48
CA ASN A 34 5.93 -10.82 -12.81
C ASN A 34 6.27 -9.41 -13.33
N ASP A 35 5.95 -8.35 -12.57
CA ASP A 35 6.24 -6.97 -13.00
C ASP A 35 7.69 -6.55 -12.72
N GLY A 36 8.44 -7.36 -11.97
CA GLY A 36 9.84 -7.14 -11.66
C GLY A 36 10.08 -6.70 -10.22
N GLU A 37 11.25 -6.11 -9.99
CA GLU A 37 11.74 -5.70 -8.69
C GLU A 37 11.91 -4.19 -8.61
N PHE A 38 11.40 -3.60 -7.54
CA PHE A 38 11.36 -2.15 -7.36
C PHE A 38 11.93 -1.78 -6.00
N THR A 39 12.68 -0.70 -5.95
CA THR A 39 13.04 -0.02 -4.70
C THR A 39 11.82 0.68 -4.11
N LYS A 40 11.87 1.00 -2.81
CA LYS A 40 10.79 1.76 -2.16
C LYS A 40 10.55 3.12 -2.83
N ASP A 41 11.61 3.78 -3.29
CA ASP A 41 11.52 5.10 -3.92
C ASP A 41 10.87 5.03 -5.31
N GLU A 42 11.12 3.95 -6.06
CA GLU A 42 10.42 3.70 -7.33
C GLU A 42 8.93 3.44 -7.11
N LEU A 43 8.58 2.65 -6.09
CA LEU A 43 7.18 2.41 -5.75
C LEU A 43 6.46 3.68 -5.29
N ILE A 44 7.11 4.53 -4.48
CA ILE A 44 6.54 5.82 -4.06
C ILE A 44 6.22 6.68 -5.28
N LYS A 45 7.17 6.84 -6.20
CA LYS A 45 6.96 7.59 -7.45
C LYS A 45 5.80 7.01 -8.27
N SER A 46 5.69 5.69 -8.35
CA SER A 46 4.60 5.04 -9.07
C SER A 46 3.24 5.27 -8.41
N VAL A 47 3.17 5.28 -7.08
CA VAL A 47 1.95 5.62 -6.32
C VAL A 47 1.55 7.07 -6.55
N GLU A 48 2.49 8.00 -6.50
CA GLU A 48 2.25 9.43 -6.76
C GLU A 48 1.76 9.69 -8.19
N LYS A 49 2.28 8.94 -9.17
CA LYS A 49 1.87 9.01 -10.58
C LYS A 49 0.56 8.30 -10.89
N ASP A 50 0.00 7.55 -9.93
CA ASP A 50 -1.19 6.71 -10.12
C ASP A 50 -1.07 5.75 -11.32
N ASP A 51 0.15 5.25 -11.57
CA ASP A 51 0.43 4.34 -12.67
C ASP A 51 0.02 2.90 -12.35
N ARG A 52 0.18 1.98 -13.31
CA ARG A 52 -0.21 0.57 -13.14
C ARG A 52 0.48 -0.11 -11.95
N ILE A 53 1.76 0.19 -11.71
CA ILE A 53 2.52 -0.35 -10.58
C ILE A 53 2.05 0.29 -9.27
N GLY A 54 1.82 1.61 -9.28
CA GLY A 54 1.26 2.37 -8.17
C GLY A 54 -0.09 1.82 -7.71
N LYS A 55 -1.02 1.61 -8.65
CA LYS A 55 -2.33 1.01 -8.40
C LYS A 55 -2.22 -0.38 -7.82
N LYS A 56 -1.32 -1.21 -8.37
CA LYS A 56 -1.10 -2.56 -7.89
C LYS A 56 -0.56 -2.58 -6.45
N ILE A 57 0.42 -1.75 -6.11
CA ILE A 57 0.95 -1.71 -4.74
C ILE A 57 -0.06 -1.13 -3.75
N ILE A 58 -0.87 -0.14 -4.14
CA ILE A 58 -2.00 0.36 -3.32
C ILE A 58 -2.95 -0.79 -3.00
N GLN A 59 -3.38 -1.53 -4.02
CA GLN A 59 -4.29 -2.67 -3.85
C GLN A 59 -3.70 -3.71 -2.90
N VAL A 60 -2.44 -4.12 -3.09
CA VAL A 60 -1.76 -5.10 -2.22
C VAL A 60 -1.70 -4.62 -0.76
N GLN A 61 -1.31 -3.37 -0.53
CA GLN A 61 -1.20 -2.80 0.83
C GLN A 61 -2.56 -2.69 1.52
N LEU A 62 -3.61 -2.29 0.81
CA LEU A 62 -4.97 -2.23 1.34
C LEU A 62 -5.54 -3.63 1.61
N SER A 63 -5.32 -4.59 0.70
CA SER A 63 -5.72 -5.99 0.90
C SER A 63 -5.03 -6.58 2.13
N TYR A 64 -3.75 -6.27 2.36
CA TYR A 64 -3.04 -6.67 3.58
C TYR A 64 -3.71 -6.10 4.85
N LEU A 65 -4.02 -4.80 4.87
CA LEU A 65 -4.71 -4.15 6.00
C LEU A 65 -6.10 -4.76 6.26
N GLN A 66 -6.87 -5.03 5.20
CA GLN A 66 -8.18 -5.66 5.30
C GLN A 66 -8.06 -7.08 5.86
N SER A 67 -7.07 -7.86 5.42
CA SER A 67 -6.83 -9.20 5.97
C SER A 67 -6.43 -9.19 7.44
N LEU A 68 -5.71 -8.16 7.92
CA LEU A 68 -5.46 -7.98 9.36
C LEU A 68 -6.75 -7.70 10.12
N LYS A 69 -7.61 -6.81 9.60
CA LYS A 69 -8.93 -6.52 10.18
C LYS A 69 -9.79 -7.78 10.27
N GLU A 70 -9.78 -8.60 9.22
CA GLU A 70 -10.54 -9.84 9.13
C GLU A 70 -9.88 -11.03 9.84
N GLN A 71 -8.74 -10.81 10.52
CA GLN A 71 -7.99 -11.87 11.23
C GLN A 71 -7.60 -13.07 10.34
N ARG A 72 -7.55 -12.89 9.01
CA ARG A 72 -7.24 -13.96 8.02
C ARG A 72 -5.84 -14.58 8.16
N PHE A 73 -4.98 -14.02 9.01
CA PHE A 73 -3.63 -14.52 9.28
C PHE A 73 -3.50 -15.21 10.65
N LEU A 74 -4.60 -15.40 11.40
CA LEU A 74 -4.59 -15.91 12.77
C LEU A 74 -5.20 -17.31 12.93
N GLU A 75 -5.66 -17.92 11.84
CA GLU A 75 -6.16 -19.30 11.84
C GLU A 75 -5.09 -20.21 11.23
N GLU A 76 -4.30 -20.87 12.09
CA GLU A 76 -3.48 -22.06 11.79
C GLU A 76 -4.04 -23.28 12.52
#